data_AF-A0A6J7ISM4-F1
#
_entry.id   AF-A0A6J7ISM4-F1
#
_cell.length_a   1.000
_cell.length_b   1.000
_cell.length_c   1.000
_cell.angle_alpha   90.00
_cell.angle_beta   90.00
_cell.angle_gamma   90.00
#
_symmetry.space_group_name_H-M   'P 1'
#
loop_
_entity.id
_entity.type
_entity.pdbx_description
1 polymer ?
#
loop_
_entity_poly.entity_id
_entity_poly.type
_entity_poly.pdbx_seq_one_letter_code
_entity_poly.pdbx_strand_id
1 'polypeptide(L)'
;MLSWAHTLEQENREVQDVEFTVEQGRLYLLQTRTAKRSPDAAVRIAVDLVNEGLITADMAVQRVTAEQVDTVLLPHISAETAASAKVLASGEPACPGVSCGIGVVDPDETERRAHAGEEIVLVRPTTSPNDVHGMIASVAVVTDLGGSTSHAAVVTRALGRPSVVGVGDGTAVSMAGKLLTVDGGAGKVYEGRLPLIATEVDEHPTLRTLSAWASERCPVNVVHEFSGSVVDLDADRSAVDAETGKIDVEKLTALLTGAEAAKGGVLNSPEGAQAIAASGIKTVVAPRRLPIQLRLIQQ
;
A
#
# COMPACT_ATOMS: atom_id res chain seq x y z
N MET A 1 -6.15 34.59 -7.36
CA MET A 1 -5.76 33.16 -7.43
C MET A 1 -5.58 32.62 -6.03
N LEU A 2 -4.58 33.04 -5.25
CA LEU A 2 -4.36 32.55 -3.87
C LEU A 2 -5.60 32.67 -2.97
N SER A 3 -6.31 33.81 -3.03
CA SER A 3 -7.56 33.98 -2.30
C SER A 3 -8.65 32.97 -2.69
N TRP A 4 -8.80 32.70 -3.99
CA TRP A 4 -9.77 31.71 -4.48
C TRP A 4 -9.39 30.29 -4.11
N ALA A 5 -8.11 29.94 -4.18
CA ALA A 5 -7.63 28.62 -3.76
C ALA A 5 -7.97 28.36 -2.28
N HIS A 6 -7.72 29.36 -1.41
CA HIS A 6 -8.07 29.26 0.00
C HIS A 6 -9.59 29.15 0.23
N THR A 7 -10.39 29.96 -0.47
CA THR A 7 -11.86 29.86 -0.38
C THR A 7 -12.35 28.47 -0.80
N LEU A 8 -11.86 27.95 -1.93
CA LEU A 8 -12.25 26.64 -2.42
C LEU A 8 -11.87 25.52 -1.45
N GLU A 9 -10.69 25.56 -0.86
CA GLU A 9 -10.26 24.59 0.15
C GLU A 9 -11.08 24.66 1.43
N GLN A 10 -11.42 25.86 1.90
CA GLN A 10 -12.29 26.07 3.06
C GLN A 10 -13.72 25.57 2.83
N GLU A 11 -14.31 25.90 1.68
CA GLU A 11 -15.69 25.52 1.34
C GLU A 11 -15.82 24.01 1.13
N ASN A 12 -14.86 23.40 0.44
CA ASN A 12 -14.86 21.96 0.18
C ASN A 12 -14.26 21.14 1.34
N ARG A 13 -13.58 21.81 2.28
CA ARG A 13 -12.79 21.20 3.37
C ARG A 13 -11.84 20.13 2.85
N GLU A 14 -11.22 20.39 1.70
CA GLU A 14 -10.42 19.42 0.97
C GLU A 14 -9.50 20.11 -0.03
N VAL A 15 -8.32 19.54 -0.25
CA VAL A 15 -7.36 20.04 -1.25
C VAL A 15 -7.96 19.93 -2.64
N GLN A 16 -7.87 21.02 -3.40
CA GLN A 16 -8.48 21.16 -4.72
C GLN A 16 -7.43 21.11 -5.84
N ASP A 17 -7.76 20.38 -6.90
CA ASP A 17 -7.14 20.49 -8.22
C ASP A 17 -7.97 21.49 -9.04
N VAL A 18 -7.32 22.55 -9.50
CA VAL A 18 -7.97 23.74 -10.05
C VAL A 18 -7.42 24.06 -11.44
N GLU A 19 -8.33 24.15 -12.41
CA GLU A 19 -8.03 24.60 -13.77
C GLU A 19 -8.48 26.05 -13.93
N PHE A 20 -7.58 26.91 -14.44
CA PHE A 20 -7.85 28.33 -14.64
C PHE A 20 -7.19 28.84 -15.92
N THR A 21 -7.68 29.96 -16.44
CA THR A 21 -7.02 30.70 -17.53
C THR A 21 -6.92 32.18 -17.17
N VAL A 22 -5.95 32.87 -17.78
CA VAL A 22 -5.79 34.32 -17.67
C VAL A 22 -5.88 34.91 -19.06
N GLU A 23 -6.94 35.66 -19.32
CA GLU A 23 -7.19 36.32 -20.59
C GLU A 23 -7.27 37.83 -20.38
N GLN A 24 -6.44 38.58 -21.10
CA GLN A 24 -6.39 40.06 -21.03
C GLN A 24 -6.28 40.61 -19.59
N GLY A 25 -5.49 39.96 -18.74
CA GLY A 25 -5.29 40.35 -17.34
C GLY A 25 -6.45 39.97 -16.41
N ARG A 26 -7.46 39.25 -16.90
CA ARG A 26 -8.57 38.73 -16.10
C ARG A 26 -8.41 37.23 -15.88
N LEU A 27 -8.50 36.83 -14.61
CA LEU A 27 -8.45 35.44 -14.18
C LEU A 27 -9.85 34.81 -14.29
N TYR A 28 -9.92 33.62 -14.89
CA TYR A 28 -11.13 32.81 -15.01
C TYR A 28 -10.88 31.43 -14.40
N LEU A 29 -11.78 30.98 -13.52
CA LEU A 29 -11.80 29.62 -13.02
C LEU A 29 -12.60 28.76 -13.99
N LEU A 30 -12.01 27.65 -14.44
CA LEU A 30 -12.63 26.75 -15.42
C LEU A 30 -13.26 25.53 -14.74
N GLN A 31 -12.49 24.88 -13.86
CA GLN A 31 -12.91 23.67 -13.16
C GLN A 31 -12.23 23.58 -11.80
N THR A 32 -12.90 22.96 -10.84
CA THR A 32 -12.32 22.52 -9.57
C THR A 32 -12.82 21.12 -9.26
N ARG A 33 -11.97 20.31 -8.63
CA ARG A 33 -12.31 18.98 -8.13
C ARG A 33 -11.37 18.60 -6.99
N THR A 34 -11.75 17.60 -6.20
CA THR A 34 -10.85 17.01 -5.20
C THR A 34 -9.54 16.57 -5.86
N ALA A 35 -8.42 17.00 -5.29
CA ALA A 35 -7.11 16.67 -5.81
C ALA A 35 -6.81 15.16 -5.69
N LYS A 36 -6.30 14.58 -6.77
CA LYS A 36 -5.65 13.26 -6.69
C LYS A 36 -4.34 13.41 -5.93
N ARG A 37 -4.00 12.42 -5.11
CA ARG A 37 -2.85 12.49 -4.20
C ARG A 37 -2.27 11.12 -3.92
N SER A 38 -0.99 11.10 -3.56
CA SER A 38 -0.34 9.88 -3.05
C SER A 38 -0.88 9.51 -1.67
N PRO A 39 -0.73 8.25 -1.23
CA PRO A 39 -1.05 7.84 0.13
C PRO A 39 -0.36 8.70 1.21
N ASP A 40 0.93 8.99 1.06
CA ASP A 40 1.68 9.88 1.97
C ASP A 40 1.03 11.26 2.10
N ALA A 41 0.71 11.88 0.96
CA ALA A 41 0.06 13.17 0.93
C ALA A 41 -1.35 13.12 1.53
N ALA A 42 -2.11 12.04 1.34
CA ALA A 42 -3.43 11.87 1.94
C ALA A 42 -3.37 11.88 3.48
N VAL A 43 -2.43 11.14 4.06
CA VAL A 43 -2.23 11.12 5.53
C VAL A 43 -1.82 12.50 6.02
N ARG A 44 -0.83 13.14 5.36
CA ARG A 44 -0.34 14.47 5.76
C ARG A 44 -1.42 15.53 5.70
N ILE A 45 -2.10 15.65 4.56
CA ILE A 45 -3.18 16.61 4.34
C ILE A 45 -4.30 16.42 5.38
N ALA A 46 -4.69 15.18 5.69
CA ALA A 46 -5.74 14.94 6.68
C ALA A 46 -5.38 15.48 8.07
N VAL A 47 -4.13 15.30 8.51
CA VAL A 47 -3.65 15.83 9.80
C VAL A 47 -3.53 17.36 9.75
N ASP A 48 -2.99 17.91 8.67
CA ASP A 48 -2.83 19.36 8.51
C ASP A 48 -4.19 20.08 8.51
N LEU A 49 -5.20 19.54 7.80
CA LEU A 49 -6.56 20.10 7.79
C LEU A 49 -7.23 20.07 9.17
N VAL A 50 -6.90 19.10 10.03
CA VAL A 50 -7.37 19.09 11.43
C VAL A 50 -6.66 20.17 12.24
N ASN A 51 -5.33 20.29 12.10
CA ASN A 51 -4.54 21.30 12.80
C ASN A 51 -4.96 22.72 12.42
N GLU A 52 -5.38 22.93 11.17
CA GLU A 52 -5.92 24.18 10.65
C GLU A 52 -7.40 24.41 11.04
N GLY A 53 -8.06 23.44 11.67
CA GLY A 53 -9.45 23.53 12.10
C GLY A 53 -10.48 23.43 10.97
N LEU A 54 -10.08 22.96 9.78
CA LEU A 54 -10.97 22.78 8.63
C LEU A 54 -11.80 21.50 8.71
N ILE A 55 -11.25 20.45 9.33
CA ILE A 55 -11.96 19.18 9.57
C ILE A 55 -11.76 18.69 11.00
N THR A 56 -12.64 17.79 11.45
CA THR A 56 -12.49 17.14 12.75
C THR A 56 -11.60 15.91 12.65
N ALA A 57 -11.07 15.44 13.79
CA ALA A 57 -10.34 14.17 13.86
C ALA A 57 -11.20 12.98 13.36
N ASP A 58 -12.51 12.98 13.64
CA ASP A 58 -13.47 12.00 13.11
C ASP A 58 -13.50 11.99 11.57
N MET A 59 -13.53 13.16 10.94
CA MET A 59 -13.47 13.27 9.48
C MET A 59 -12.11 12.79 8.95
N ALA A 60 -11.01 13.08 9.63
CA ALA A 60 -9.68 12.65 9.21
C ALA A 60 -9.55 11.12 9.21
N VAL A 61 -9.97 10.44 10.29
CA VAL A 61 -9.91 8.97 10.37
C VAL A 61 -10.87 8.28 9.39
N GLN A 62 -11.96 8.95 8.97
CA GLN A 62 -12.85 8.42 7.92
C GLN A 62 -12.30 8.66 6.51
N ARG A 63 -11.46 9.67 6.30
CA ARG A 63 -10.92 10.03 4.98
C ARG A 63 -9.66 9.25 4.60
N VAL A 64 -8.80 8.95 5.55
CA VAL A 64 -7.57 8.18 5.30
C VAL A 64 -7.90 6.69 5.36
N THR A 65 -7.71 5.97 4.25
CA THR A 65 -8.02 4.54 4.23
C THR A 65 -6.89 3.69 4.81
N ALA A 66 -7.21 2.49 5.27
CA ALA A 66 -6.21 1.56 5.77
C ALA A 66 -5.17 1.16 4.70
N GLU A 67 -5.59 1.04 3.44
CA GLU A 67 -4.71 0.70 2.30
C GLU A 67 -3.71 1.82 2.01
N GLN A 68 -4.13 3.08 2.20
CA GLN A 68 -3.20 4.21 2.11
C GLN A 68 -2.15 4.13 3.21
N VAL A 69 -2.55 3.85 4.45
CA VAL A 69 -1.60 3.68 5.56
C VAL A 69 -0.68 2.49 5.33
N ASP A 70 -1.21 1.34 4.90
CA ASP A 70 -0.40 0.16 4.57
C ASP A 70 0.67 0.50 3.52
N THR A 71 0.32 1.31 2.53
CA THR A 71 1.26 1.78 1.49
C THR A 71 2.35 2.69 2.08
N VAL A 72 2.02 3.60 2.99
CA VAL A 72 2.99 4.47 3.66
C VAL A 72 3.95 3.68 4.57
N LEU A 73 3.47 2.57 5.13
CA LEU A 73 4.25 1.65 5.97
C LEU A 73 5.10 0.65 5.16
N LEU A 74 5.00 0.64 3.83
CA LEU A 74 5.90 -0.19 3.02
C LEU A 74 7.33 0.36 3.09
N PRO A 75 8.34 -0.53 3.08
CA PRO A 75 9.73 -0.10 2.90
C PRO A 75 9.89 0.74 1.64
N HIS A 76 10.64 1.84 1.75
CA HIS A 76 10.86 2.78 0.65
C HIS A 76 12.34 3.17 0.53
N ILE A 77 12.69 3.76 -0.62
CA ILE A 77 14.03 4.28 -0.87
C ILE A 77 14.07 5.74 -0.41
N SER A 78 15.08 6.11 0.36
CA SER A 78 15.27 7.51 0.77
C SER A 78 15.49 8.43 -0.44
N ALA A 79 15.10 9.70 -0.34
CA ALA A 79 15.32 10.67 -1.42
C ALA A 79 16.81 10.82 -1.79
N GLU A 80 17.71 10.74 -0.79
CA GLU A 80 19.16 10.80 -0.98
C GLU A 80 19.69 9.57 -1.72
N THR A 81 19.26 8.37 -1.31
CA THR A 81 19.61 7.12 -1.99
C THR A 81 19.08 7.13 -3.42
N ALA A 82 17.82 7.54 -3.62
CA ALA A 82 17.21 7.60 -4.94
C ALA A 82 17.90 8.60 -5.88
N ALA A 83 18.44 9.70 -5.35
CA ALA A 83 19.15 10.71 -6.13
C ALA A 83 20.55 10.27 -6.57
N SER A 84 21.22 9.42 -5.79
CA SER A 84 22.56 8.91 -6.08
C SER A 84 22.56 7.58 -6.84
N ALA A 85 21.45 6.83 -6.81
CA ALA A 85 21.33 5.54 -7.46
C ALA A 85 21.25 5.63 -8.99
N LYS A 86 21.83 4.63 -9.67
CA LYS A 86 21.74 4.52 -11.13
C LYS A 86 20.39 3.95 -11.54
N VAL A 87 19.57 4.79 -12.16
CA VAL A 87 18.29 4.39 -12.76
C VAL A 87 18.56 3.62 -14.05
N LEU A 88 18.06 2.40 -14.15
CA LEU A 88 18.10 1.57 -15.36
C LEU A 88 16.91 1.85 -16.27
N ALA A 89 15.73 2.07 -15.70
CA ALA A 89 14.54 2.45 -16.45
C ALA A 89 13.50 3.16 -15.58
N SER A 90 12.55 3.82 -16.25
CA SER A 90 11.38 4.46 -15.63
C SER A 90 10.14 4.12 -16.45
N GLY A 91 9.03 3.87 -15.79
CA GLY A 91 7.75 3.55 -16.40
C GLY A 91 6.57 4.00 -15.54
N GLU A 92 5.39 3.45 -15.80
CA GLU A 92 4.19 3.74 -15.04
C GLU A 92 4.16 2.92 -13.72
N PRO A 93 3.92 3.56 -12.57
CA PRO A 93 3.78 2.86 -11.29
C PRO A 93 2.50 2.02 -11.30
N ALA A 94 2.65 0.70 -11.32
CA ALA A 94 1.52 -0.22 -11.39
C ALA A 94 1.10 -0.70 -10.01
N CYS A 95 2.02 -1.20 -9.19
CA CYS A 95 1.75 -1.63 -7.82
C CYS A 95 2.86 -1.09 -6.89
N PRO A 96 2.52 -0.42 -5.78
CA PRO A 96 3.50 0.20 -4.89
C PRO A 96 4.35 -0.82 -4.11
N GLY A 97 5.43 -0.32 -3.51
CA GLY A 97 6.38 -1.08 -2.71
C GLY A 97 7.76 -1.17 -3.37
N VAL A 98 8.73 -1.67 -2.63
CA VAL A 98 10.12 -1.79 -3.09
C VAL A 98 10.65 -3.20 -2.82
N SER A 99 11.16 -3.85 -3.86
CA SER A 99 11.80 -5.17 -3.77
C SER A 99 13.12 -5.18 -4.54
N CYS A 100 14.04 -6.05 -4.11
CA CYS A 100 15.31 -6.24 -4.78
C CYS A 100 15.45 -7.71 -5.19
N GLY A 101 15.96 -7.97 -6.40
CA GLY A 101 16.17 -9.34 -6.88
C GLY A 101 16.89 -9.39 -8.22
N ILE A 102 17.20 -10.61 -8.68
CA ILE A 102 17.83 -10.84 -9.99
C ILE A 102 16.77 -10.79 -11.09
N GLY A 103 17.01 -10.01 -12.14
CA GLY A 103 16.14 -9.95 -13.32
C GLY A 103 16.12 -11.28 -14.07
N VAL A 104 14.94 -11.88 -14.25
CA VAL A 104 14.74 -13.13 -15.02
C VAL A 104 13.61 -12.93 -16.02
N VAL A 105 13.82 -13.36 -17.27
CA VAL A 105 12.86 -13.15 -18.37
C VAL A 105 11.84 -14.28 -18.48
N ASP A 106 12.24 -15.47 -18.08
CA ASP A 106 11.43 -16.68 -18.21
C ASP A 106 10.63 -16.94 -16.92
N PRO A 107 9.31 -17.12 -16.99
CA PRO A 107 8.48 -17.28 -15.80
C PRO A 107 8.67 -18.66 -15.14
N ASP A 108 8.94 -19.72 -15.90
CA ASP A 108 9.24 -21.06 -15.35
C ASP A 108 10.59 -21.03 -14.59
N GLU A 109 11.59 -20.34 -15.14
CA GLU A 109 12.87 -20.07 -14.47
C GLU A 109 12.68 -19.26 -13.18
N THR A 110 11.80 -18.27 -13.22
CA THR A 110 11.48 -17.41 -12.08
C THR A 110 10.93 -18.24 -10.93
N GLU A 111 9.94 -19.09 -11.19
CA GLU A 111 9.35 -19.98 -10.20
C GLU A 111 10.40 -20.93 -9.61
N ARG A 112 11.19 -21.59 -10.46
CA ARG A 112 12.20 -22.56 -10.01
C ARG A 112 13.27 -21.94 -9.12
N ARG A 113 13.78 -20.76 -9.48
CA ARG A 113 14.81 -20.05 -8.69
C ARG A 113 14.25 -19.44 -7.42
N ALA A 114 13.03 -18.91 -7.46
CA ALA A 114 12.33 -18.45 -6.26
C ALA A 114 12.12 -19.60 -5.25
N HIS A 115 11.74 -20.79 -5.71
CA HIS A 115 11.66 -21.97 -4.85
C HIS A 115 13.00 -22.43 -4.29
N ALA A 116 14.11 -22.13 -4.98
CA ALA A 116 15.46 -22.32 -4.46
C ALA A 116 15.88 -21.24 -3.44
N GLY A 117 15.01 -20.27 -3.13
CA GLY A 117 15.23 -19.21 -2.15
C GLY A 117 15.87 -17.94 -2.71
N GLU A 118 15.99 -17.82 -4.04
CA GLU A 118 16.51 -16.60 -4.67
C GLU A 118 15.42 -15.53 -4.80
N GLU A 119 15.76 -14.27 -4.54
CA GLU A 119 14.87 -13.15 -4.82
C GLU A 119 14.92 -12.82 -6.32
N ILE A 120 13.81 -13.03 -7.03
CA ILE A 120 13.73 -12.86 -8.49
C ILE A 120 12.79 -11.72 -8.87
N VAL A 121 13.24 -10.86 -9.78
CA VAL A 121 12.39 -9.86 -10.45
C VAL A 121 12.04 -10.41 -11.83
N LEU A 122 10.75 -10.66 -12.08
CA LEU A 122 10.27 -11.08 -13.39
C LEU A 122 10.28 -9.88 -14.33
N VAL A 123 11.11 -9.90 -15.38
CA VAL A 123 11.20 -8.84 -16.39
C VAL A 123 10.69 -9.36 -17.73
N ARG A 124 9.68 -8.72 -18.33
CA ARG A 124 9.01 -9.25 -19.53
C ARG A 124 8.73 -8.15 -20.55
N PRO A 125 8.69 -8.45 -21.86
CA PRO A 125 8.13 -7.50 -22.82
C PRO A 125 6.65 -7.21 -22.50
N THR A 126 5.87 -8.29 -22.33
CA THR A 126 4.48 -8.30 -21.88
C THR A 126 4.21 -9.56 -21.04
N THR A 127 3.15 -9.51 -20.23
CA THR A 127 2.65 -10.67 -19.48
C THR A 127 1.32 -11.16 -20.05
N SER A 128 1.04 -12.43 -19.82
CA SER A 128 -0.19 -13.15 -20.17
C SER A 128 -0.61 -14.06 -19.01
N PRO A 129 -1.81 -14.67 -19.05
CA PRO A 129 -2.25 -15.60 -18.01
C PRO A 129 -1.30 -16.78 -17.78
N ASN A 130 -0.53 -17.18 -18.79
CA ASN A 130 0.47 -18.26 -18.65
C ASN A 130 1.67 -17.85 -17.80
N ASP A 131 1.90 -16.54 -17.58
CA ASP A 131 3.04 -16.04 -16.82
C ASP A 131 2.74 -15.96 -15.30
N VAL A 132 1.50 -16.23 -14.87
CA VAL A 132 1.02 -15.98 -13.49
C VAL A 132 1.83 -16.71 -12.41
N HIS A 133 2.18 -17.97 -12.62
CA HIS A 133 3.07 -18.74 -11.72
C HIS A 133 4.38 -17.99 -11.40
N GLY A 134 5.11 -17.53 -12.41
CA GLY A 134 6.31 -16.70 -12.26
C GLY A 134 6.01 -15.35 -11.58
N MET A 135 4.87 -14.73 -11.85
CA MET A 135 4.47 -13.48 -11.17
C MET A 135 4.26 -13.69 -9.67
N ILE A 136 3.62 -14.81 -9.28
CA ILE A 136 3.38 -15.18 -7.88
C ILE A 136 4.72 -15.42 -7.17
N ALA A 137 5.63 -16.15 -7.83
CA ALA A 137 6.92 -16.53 -7.28
C ALA A 137 7.92 -15.35 -7.19
N SER A 138 7.83 -14.38 -8.09
CA SER A 138 8.71 -13.21 -8.12
C SER A 138 8.48 -12.25 -6.94
N VAL A 139 9.52 -11.49 -6.57
CA VAL A 139 9.43 -10.42 -5.57
C VAL A 139 8.97 -9.09 -6.17
N ALA A 140 9.09 -8.92 -7.49
CA ALA A 140 8.60 -7.78 -8.25
C ALA A 140 8.48 -8.11 -9.74
N VAL A 141 7.69 -7.31 -10.47
CA VAL A 141 7.48 -7.49 -11.93
C VAL A 141 7.77 -6.19 -12.68
N VAL A 142 8.50 -6.27 -13.78
CA VAL A 142 8.75 -5.14 -14.69
C VAL A 142 8.35 -5.52 -16.10
N THR A 143 7.63 -4.63 -16.80
CA THR A 143 7.29 -4.87 -18.22
C THR A 143 7.69 -3.74 -19.16
N ASP A 144 8.19 -4.09 -20.35
CA ASP A 144 8.52 -3.11 -21.40
C ASP A 144 7.28 -2.33 -21.84
N LEU A 145 6.17 -3.06 -22.00
CA LEU A 145 4.90 -2.55 -22.50
C LEU A 145 3.78 -2.71 -21.47
N GLY A 146 2.75 -1.90 -21.63
CA GLY A 146 1.56 -1.89 -20.79
C GLY A 146 1.45 -0.60 -19.98
N GLY A 147 0.21 -0.26 -19.60
CA GLY A 147 -0.08 0.86 -18.71
C GLY A 147 -0.75 0.41 -17.42
N SER A 148 -1.29 1.37 -16.65
CA SER A 148 -1.95 1.13 -15.35
C SER A 148 -3.09 0.12 -15.37
N THR A 149 -3.67 -0.21 -16.53
CA THR A 149 -4.74 -1.20 -16.71
C THR A 149 -4.31 -2.48 -17.43
N SER A 150 -3.01 -2.66 -17.69
CA SER A 150 -2.46 -3.87 -18.32
C SER A 150 -2.63 -5.12 -17.45
N HIS A 151 -2.52 -6.31 -18.07
CA HIS A 151 -2.52 -7.59 -17.35
C HIS A 151 -1.53 -7.60 -16.18
N ALA A 152 -0.29 -7.15 -16.42
CA ALA A 152 0.73 -7.05 -15.38
C ALA A 152 0.27 -6.17 -14.21
N ALA A 153 -0.27 -4.99 -14.50
CA ALA A 153 -0.72 -4.04 -13.48
C ALA A 153 -1.91 -4.57 -12.66
N VAL A 154 -2.86 -5.28 -13.28
CA VAL A 154 -4.01 -5.86 -12.58
C VAL A 154 -3.56 -7.00 -11.66
N VAL A 155 -2.79 -7.95 -12.19
CA VAL A 155 -2.37 -9.14 -11.44
C VAL A 155 -1.42 -8.77 -10.31
N THR A 156 -0.43 -7.90 -10.54
CA THR A 156 0.52 -7.50 -9.49
C THR A 156 -0.13 -6.77 -8.33
N ARG A 157 -1.17 -5.95 -8.59
CA ARG A 157 -1.97 -5.34 -7.51
C ARG A 157 -2.71 -6.37 -6.68
N ALA A 158 -3.31 -7.38 -7.32
CA ALA A 158 -3.98 -8.46 -6.60
C ALA A 158 -2.99 -9.28 -5.75
N LEU A 159 -1.76 -9.45 -6.23
CA LEU A 159 -0.69 -10.16 -5.52
C LEU A 159 0.07 -9.30 -4.50
N GLY A 160 -0.12 -7.97 -4.50
CA GLY A 160 0.68 -7.05 -3.68
C GLY A 160 2.18 -7.04 -4.03
N ARG A 161 2.53 -7.31 -5.29
CA ARG A 161 3.93 -7.35 -5.75
C ARG A 161 4.31 -6.02 -6.41
N PRO A 162 5.38 -5.34 -5.95
CA PRO A 162 5.86 -4.12 -6.59
C PRO A 162 6.00 -4.27 -8.09
N SER A 163 5.48 -3.30 -8.85
CA SER A 163 5.56 -3.39 -10.30
C SER A 163 5.65 -2.05 -11.02
N VAL A 164 6.45 -2.05 -12.08
CA VAL A 164 6.65 -0.93 -13.01
C VAL A 164 6.38 -1.44 -14.42
N VAL A 165 5.42 -0.83 -15.11
CA VAL A 165 5.01 -1.26 -16.46
C VAL A 165 5.33 -0.17 -17.47
N GLY A 166 5.50 -0.52 -18.73
CA GLY A 166 5.75 0.48 -19.77
C GLY A 166 7.12 1.13 -19.67
N VAL A 167 8.17 0.36 -19.31
CA VAL A 167 9.54 0.91 -19.18
C VAL A 167 10.26 1.15 -20.51
N GLY A 168 9.65 0.73 -21.63
CA GLY A 168 10.17 0.91 -22.99
C GLY A 168 10.69 -0.39 -23.61
N ASP A 169 10.52 -0.55 -24.92
CA ASP A 169 10.85 -1.77 -25.66
C ASP A 169 12.31 -2.22 -25.52
N GLY A 170 12.52 -3.50 -25.23
CA GLY A 170 13.83 -4.13 -25.13
C GLY A 170 14.53 -3.93 -23.77
N THR A 171 13.89 -3.22 -22.84
CA THR A 171 14.45 -2.91 -21.53
C THR A 171 14.54 -4.15 -20.64
N ALA A 172 13.52 -5.00 -20.64
CA ALA A 172 13.44 -6.24 -19.86
C ALA A 172 14.61 -7.17 -20.18
N VAL A 173 14.90 -7.37 -21.47
CA VAL A 173 16.03 -8.19 -21.92
C VAL A 173 17.36 -7.60 -21.44
N SER A 174 17.50 -6.27 -21.43
CA SER A 174 18.70 -5.59 -20.95
C SER A 174 18.92 -5.75 -19.43
N MET A 175 17.87 -6.07 -18.67
CA MET A 175 17.88 -6.27 -17.23
C MET A 175 18.12 -7.73 -16.81
N ALA A 176 18.06 -8.68 -17.76
CA ALA A 176 18.25 -10.09 -17.50
C ALA A 176 19.60 -10.37 -16.83
N GLY A 177 19.58 -11.13 -15.74
CA GLY A 177 20.75 -11.52 -14.94
C GLY A 177 21.32 -10.42 -14.04
N LYS A 178 20.82 -9.18 -14.12
CA LYS A 178 21.28 -8.08 -13.25
C LYS A 178 20.55 -8.12 -11.91
N LEU A 179 21.22 -7.65 -10.87
CA LEU A 179 20.57 -7.32 -9.61
C LEU A 179 19.83 -5.99 -9.77
N LEU A 180 18.56 -5.96 -9.42
CA LEU A 180 17.66 -4.83 -9.63
C LEU A 180 16.99 -4.46 -8.31
N THR A 181 16.80 -3.17 -8.06
CA THR A 181 15.82 -2.69 -7.09
C THR A 181 14.66 -2.06 -7.85
N VAL A 182 13.45 -2.56 -7.64
CA VAL A 182 12.22 -2.07 -8.28
C VAL A 182 11.44 -1.24 -7.28
N ASP A 183 11.23 0.04 -7.58
CA ASP A 183 10.32 0.92 -6.84
C ASP A 183 9.04 1.10 -7.66
N GLY A 184 8.03 0.32 -7.30
CA GLY A 184 6.73 0.33 -7.96
C GLY A 184 5.87 1.54 -7.61
N GLY A 185 6.21 2.29 -6.55
CA GLY A 185 5.54 3.54 -6.20
C GLY A 185 6.06 4.72 -7.01
N ALA A 186 7.39 4.80 -7.20
CA ALA A 186 8.04 5.83 -8.00
C ALA A 186 8.06 5.53 -9.51
N GLY A 187 7.73 4.29 -9.91
CA GLY A 187 7.79 3.86 -11.30
C GLY A 187 9.22 3.74 -11.83
N LYS A 188 10.18 3.32 -10.97
CA LYS A 188 11.61 3.31 -11.30
C LYS A 188 12.24 1.95 -11.03
N VAL A 189 13.21 1.60 -11.86
CA VAL A 189 14.07 0.41 -11.69
C VAL A 189 15.51 0.87 -11.61
N TYR A 190 16.21 0.44 -10.56
CA TYR A 190 17.58 0.82 -10.24
C TYR A 190 18.53 -0.36 -10.39
N GLU A 191 19.79 -0.08 -10.71
CA GLU A 191 20.86 -1.08 -10.72
C GLU A 191 21.32 -1.41 -9.29
N GLY A 192 21.42 -2.70 -8.99
CA GLY A 192 21.91 -3.20 -7.70
C GLY A 192 20.86 -3.21 -6.59
N ARG A 193 21.33 -3.51 -5.38
CA ARG A 193 20.52 -3.46 -4.15
C ARG A 193 20.64 -2.09 -3.51
N LEU A 194 19.52 -1.41 -3.31
CA LEU A 194 19.48 -0.15 -2.57
C LEU A 194 19.05 -0.38 -1.12
N PRO A 195 19.59 0.41 -0.17
CA PRO A 195 19.12 0.39 1.21
C PRO A 195 17.67 0.90 1.29
N LEU A 196 16.85 0.17 2.06
CA LEU A 196 15.44 0.49 2.30
C LEU A 196 15.26 1.07 3.70
N ILE A 197 14.34 2.01 3.82
CA ILE A 197 13.88 2.58 5.09
C ILE A 197 12.50 2.01 5.38
N ALA A 198 12.32 1.43 6.56
CA ALA A 198 11.01 1.06 7.08
C ALA A 198 10.41 2.25 7.83
N THR A 199 9.12 2.49 7.60
CA THR A 199 8.37 3.52 8.34
C THR A 199 7.61 2.85 9.48
N GLU A 200 7.90 3.22 10.72
CA GLU A 200 7.11 2.82 11.87
C GLU A 200 6.10 3.91 12.23
N VAL A 201 4.88 3.50 12.60
CA VAL A 201 3.78 4.43 12.95
C VAL A 201 4.20 5.37 14.08
N ASP A 202 4.86 4.82 15.09
CA ASP A 202 5.22 5.55 16.31
C ASP A 202 6.36 6.57 16.06
N GLU A 203 7.21 6.33 15.06
CA GLU A 203 8.32 7.20 14.67
C GLU A 203 7.88 8.33 13.71
N HIS A 204 6.83 8.11 12.92
CA HIS A 204 6.32 9.08 11.96
C HIS A 204 5.29 10.03 12.61
N PRO A 205 5.57 11.35 12.75
CA PRO A 205 4.70 12.27 13.50
C PRO A 205 3.24 12.29 13.06
N THR A 206 3.01 12.35 11.75
CA THR A 206 1.66 12.36 11.17
C THR A 206 0.89 11.07 11.43
N LEU A 207 1.53 9.90 11.25
CA LEU A 207 0.90 8.60 11.50
C LEU A 207 0.62 8.40 13.00
N ARG A 208 1.53 8.84 13.87
CA ARG A 208 1.32 8.81 15.32
C ARG A 208 0.10 9.63 15.74
N THR A 209 -0.05 10.84 15.21
CA THR A 209 -1.24 11.69 15.47
C THR A 209 -2.52 11.01 14.97
N LEU A 210 -2.51 10.48 13.73
CA LEU A 210 -3.66 9.78 13.18
C LEU A 210 -4.01 8.52 13.99
N SER A 211 -3.01 7.78 14.46
CA SER A 211 -3.18 6.59 15.31
C SER A 211 -3.74 6.92 16.69
N ALA A 212 -3.37 8.05 17.27
CA ALA A 212 -3.99 8.52 18.52
C ALA A 212 -5.48 8.77 18.31
N TRP A 213 -5.87 9.51 17.26
CA TRP A 213 -7.28 9.75 16.95
C TRP A 213 -8.06 8.48 16.65
N ALA A 214 -7.46 7.55 15.89
CA ALA A 214 -8.08 6.27 15.59
C ALA A 214 -8.26 5.41 16.85
N SER A 215 -7.27 5.39 17.76
CA SER A 215 -7.35 4.63 19.01
C SER A 215 -8.51 5.06 19.91
N GLU A 216 -8.80 6.36 19.98
CA GLU A 216 -9.94 6.90 20.75
C GLU A 216 -11.30 6.48 20.20
N ARG A 217 -11.36 6.15 18.90
CA ARG A 217 -12.60 5.88 18.15
C ARG A 217 -12.79 4.41 17.82
N CYS A 218 -11.75 3.60 17.96
CA CYS A 218 -11.79 2.19 17.64
C CYS A 218 -12.59 1.45 18.72
N PRO A 219 -13.57 0.61 18.34
CA PRO A 219 -14.37 -0.16 19.31
C PRO A 219 -13.57 -1.29 19.99
N VAL A 220 -12.35 -1.56 19.53
CA VAL A 220 -11.47 -2.65 19.95
C VAL A 220 -10.10 -2.10 20.31
N ASN A 221 -9.50 -2.64 21.37
CA ASN A 221 -8.15 -2.27 21.77
C ASN A 221 -7.13 -2.99 20.89
N VAL A 222 -6.49 -2.26 19.96
CA VAL A 222 -5.42 -2.80 19.13
C VAL A 222 -4.07 -2.45 19.76
N VAL A 223 -3.34 -3.46 20.23
CA VAL A 223 -2.11 -3.32 21.04
C VAL A 223 -0.94 -4.08 20.42
N HIS A 224 0.28 -3.69 20.79
CA HIS A 224 1.50 -4.39 20.35
C HIS A 224 1.75 -5.68 21.14
N GLU A 225 1.43 -5.68 22.43
CA GLU A 225 1.65 -6.81 23.33
C GLU A 225 0.45 -6.99 24.26
N PHE A 226 0.21 -8.24 24.68
CA PHE A 226 -0.85 -8.60 25.61
C PHE A 226 -0.37 -9.72 26.54
N SER A 227 -0.61 -9.58 27.84
CA SER A 227 -0.10 -10.50 28.87
C SER A 227 -1.04 -11.67 29.21
N GLY A 228 -2.23 -11.73 28.58
CA GLY A 228 -3.24 -12.77 28.79
C GLY A 228 -3.25 -13.85 27.72
N SER A 229 -4.38 -14.55 27.60
CA SER A 229 -4.54 -15.61 26.59
C SER A 229 -4.76 -15.00 25.20
N VAL A 230 -3.90 -15.36 24.25
CA VAL A 230 -3.98 -14.88 22.87
C VAL A 230 -4.24 -16.05 21.93
N VAL A 231 -5.34 -15.98 21.17
CA VAL A 231 -5.57 -16.89 20.04
C VAL A 231 -4.61 -16.53 18.91
N ASP A 232 -3.79 -17.48 18.49
CA ASP A 232 -2.81 -17.33 17.41
C ASP A 232 -3.36 -17.89 16.10
N LEU A 233 -3.89 -17.00 15.25
CA LEU A 233 -4.47 -17.37 13.96
C LEU A 233 -3.42 -17.65 12.87
N ASP A 234 -2.15 -17.29 13.11
CA ASP A 234 -1.07 -17.69 12.19
C ASP A 234 -0.68 -19.16 12.42
N ALA A 235 -0.88 -19.66 13.65
CA ALA A 235 -0.75 -21.08 13.99
C ALA A 235 -1.98 -21.89 13.54
N ASP A 236 -3.18 -21.32 13.62
CA ASP A 236 -4.42 -21.93 13.12
C ASP A 236 -4.93 -21.25 11.85
N ARG A 237 -4.42 -21.72 10.70
CA ARG A 237 -4.80 -21.21 9.37
C ARG A 237 -6.11 -21.80 8.84
N SER A 238 -6.92 -22.43 9.69
CA SER A 238 -8.10 -23.18 9.25
C SER A 238 -9.20 -22.29 8.66
N ALA A 239 -9.20 -20.99 8.95
CA ALA A 239 -10.10 -20.00 8.36
C ALA A 239 -9.62 -19.44 7.00
N VAL A 240 -8.46 -19.89 6.50
CA VAL A 240 -7.92 -19.50 5.20
C VAL A 240 -7.92 -20.71 4.27
N ASP A 241 -8.56 -20.57 3.13
CA ASP A 241 -8.53 -21.59 2.09
C ASP A 241 -7.10 -21.75 1.56
N ALA A 242 -6.58 -22.98 1.57
CA ALA A 242 -5.17 -23.24 1.27
C ALA A 242 -4.82 -23.04 -0.21
N GLU A 243 -5.79 -23.14 -1.12
CA GLU A 243 -5.58 -23.04 -2.56
C GLU A 243 -5.79 -21.62 -3.08
N THR A 244 -6.82 -20.94 -2.55
CA THR A 244 -7.26 -19.62 -3.02
C THR A 244 -6.82 -18.48 -2.13
N GLY A 245 -6.40 -18.76 -0.89
CA GLY A 245 -6.08 -17.75 0.12
C GLY A 245 -7.31 -16.99 0.64
N LYS A 246 -8.53 -17.40 0.25
CA LYS A 246 -9.76 -16.75 0.65
C LYS A 246 -10.03 -16.97 2.14
N ILE A 247 -10.41 -15.89 2.82
CA ILE A 247 -10.73 -15.92 4.26
C ILE A 247 -12.22 -16.24 4.44
N ASP A 248 -12.51 -17.26 5.24
CA ASP A 248 -13.84 -17.61 5.71
C ASP A 248 -14.18 -16.80 6.97
N VAL A 249 -15.02 -15.78 6.79
CA VAL A 249 -15.41 -14.84 7.85
C VAL A 249 -16.18 -15.54 8.97
N GLU A 250 -17.05 -16.52 8.66
CA GLU A 250 -17.85 -17.20 9.68
C GLU A 250 -16.96 -18.05 10.59
N LYS A 251 -16.04 -18.80 9.97
CA LYS A 251 -15.09 -19.61 10.71
C LYS A 251 -14.12 -18.76 11.52
N LEU A 252 -13.63 -17.65 10.94
CA LEU A 252 -12.76 -16.71 11.65
C LEU A 252 -13.49 -16.09 12.85
N THR A 253 -14.75 -15.70 12.68
CA THR A 253 -15.60 -15.16 13.77
C THR A 253 -15.77 -16.18 14.89
N ALA A 254 -15.99 -17.45 14.56
CA ALA A 254 -16.12 -18.52 15.54
C ALA A 254 -14.82 -18.72 16.36
N LEU A 255 -13.65 -18.64 15.73
CA LEU A 255 -12.35 -18.72 16.42
C LEU A 255 -12.10 -17.54 17.37
N LEU A 256 -12.63 -16.36 17.05
CA LEU A 256 -12.49 -15.16 17.87
C LEU A 256 -13.51 -15.08 19.01
N THR A 257 -14.66 -15.72 18.87
CA THR A 257 -15.77 -15.60 19.83
C THR A 257 -15.37 -16.20 21.18
N GLY A 258 -15.39 -15.38 22.24
CA GLY A 258 -15.01 -15.78 23.59
C GLY A 258 -13.50 -15.71 23.89
N ALA A 259 -12.68 -15.34 22.91
CA ALA A 259 -11.25 -15.09 23.13
C ALA A 259 -11.03 -13.77 23.89
N GLU A 260 -10.01 -13.74 24.74
CA GLU A 260 -9.60 -12.53 25.46
C GLU A 260 -8.86 -11.56 24.53
N ALA A 261 -7.93 -12.11 23.74
CA ALA A 261 -7.23 -11.41 22.67
C ALA A 261 -6.93 -12.36 21.51
N ALA A 262 -6.71 -11.81 20.32
CA ALA A 262 -6.30 -12.56 19.14
C ALA A 262 -5.19 -11.85 18.38
N LYS A 263 -4.35 -12.62 17.70
CA LYS A 263 -3.31 -12.14 16.80
C LYS A 263 -3.32 -12.97 15.51
N GLY A 264 -2.80 -12.37 14.46
CA GLY A 264 -2.55 -13.06 13.19
C GLY A 264 -2.68 -12.11 12.00
N GLY A 265 -1.95 -12.41 10.92
CA GLY A 265 -1.92 -11.56 9.73
C GLY A 265 -3.30 -11.38 9.09
N VAL A 266 -4.16 -12.40 9.19
CA VAL A 266 -5.53 -12.40 8.67
C VAL A 266 -6.42 -11.32 9.29
N LEU A 267 -6.10 -10.84 10.49
CA LEU A 267 -6.84 -9.77 11.17
C LEU A 267 -6.62 -8.40 10.53
N ASN A 268 -5.55 -8.25 9.73
CA ASN A 268 -5.25 -7.03 8.98
C ASN A 268 -5.86 -7.05 7.56
N SER A 269 -6.96 -7.77 7.35
CA SER A 269 -7.72 -7.77 6.10
C SER A 269 -9.13 -7.18 6.32
N PRO A 270 -9.85 -6.80 5.25
CA PRO A 270 -11.26 -6.43 5.34
C PRO A 270 -12.12 -7.52 5.99
N GLU A 271 -11.91 -8.79 5.62
CA GLU A 271 -12.59 -9.96 6.19
C GLU A 271 -12.25 -10.16 7.66
N GLY A 272 -10.97 -9.96 8.03
CA GLY A 272 -10.52 -9.98 9.42
C GLY A 272 -11.19 -8.91 10.27
N ALA A 273 -11.29 -7.69 9.75
CA ALA A 273 -11.99 -6.60 10.41
C ALA A 273 -13.49 -6.93 10.61
N GLN A 274 -14.15 -7.52 9.61
CA GLN A 274 -15.55 -7.97 9.74
C GLN A 274 -15.71 -9.04 10.83
N ALA A 275 -14.80 -10.02 10.88
CA ALA A 275 -14.82 -11.06 11.91
C ALA A 275 -14.56 -10.51 13.32
N ILE A 276 -13.66 -9.53 13.47
CA ILE A 276 -13.44 -8.83 14.74
C ILE A 276 -14.72 -8.13 15.19
N ALA A 277 -15.36 -7.38 14.31
CA ALA A 277 -16.60 -6.66 14.63
C ALA A 277 -17.74 -7.62 15.01
N ALA A 278 -17.86 -8.75 14.31
CA ALA A 278 -18.91 -9.75 14.56
C ALA A 278 -18.67 -10.61 15.81
N SER A 279 -17.42 -10.90 16.16
CA SER A 279 -17.07 -11.78 17.30
C SER A 279 -17.22 -11.12 18.67
N GLY A 280 -17.21 -9.79 18.72
CA GLY A 280 -17.27 -9.02 19.98
C GLY A 280 -15.97 -9.05 20.80
N ILE A 281 -14.87 -9.55 20.22
CA ILE A 281 -13.55 -9.54 20.86
C ILE A 281 -13.13 -8.12 21.25
N LYS A 282 -12.45 -7.98 22.39
CA LYS A 282 -12.09 -6.67 22.95
C LYS A 282 -10.66 -6.24 22.66
N THR A 283 -9.79 -7.19 22.34
CA THR A 283 -8.36 -6.93 22.16
C THR A 283 -7.83 -7.65 20.93
N VAL A 284 -7.09 -6.92 20.09
CA VAL A 284 -6.34 -7.48 18.97
C VAL A 284 -4.86 -7.12 19.16
N VAL A 285 -3.99 -8.12 19.03
CA VAL A 285 -2.55 -7.92 19.13
C VAL A 285 -1.98 -7.90 17.72
N ALA A 286 -1.40 -6.76 17.34
CA ALA A 286 -0.84 -6.57 16.01
C ALA A 286 0.32 -5.58 16.02
N PRO A 287 1.39 -5.84 15.23
CA PRO A 287 2.50 -4.91 15.11
C PRO A 287 2.08 -3.61 14.40
N ARG A 288 1.11 -3.68 13.49
CA ARG A 288 0.59 -2.53 12.74
C ARG A 288 -0.81 -2.19 13.20
N ARG A 289 -0.91 -1.34 14.23
CA ARG A 289 -2.19 -1.00 14.89
C ARG A 289 -3.10 -0.15 14.00
N LEU A 290 -2.56 0.91 13.39
CA LEU A 290 -3.33 1.92 12.68
C LEU A 290 -4.18 1.37 11.51
N PRO A 291 -3.65 0.52 10.60
CA PRO A 291 -4.48 -0.05 9.53
C PRO A 291 -5.69 -0.82 10.05
N ILE A 292 -5.52 -1.66 11.07
CA ILE A 292 -6.62 -2.42 11.69
C ILE A 292 -7.63 -1.46 12.31
N GLN A 293 -7.17 -0.45 13.06
CA GLN A 293 -8.06 0.56 13.67
C GLN A 293 -8.91 1.27 12.63
N LEU A 294 -8.32 1.72 11.52
CA LEU A 294 -9.05 2.38 10.44
C LEU A 294 -10.09 1.45 9.81
N ARG A 295 -9.72 0.19 9.52
CA ARG A 295 -10.67 -0.81 8.98
C ARG A 295 -11.86 -1.05 9.91
N LEU A 296 -11.66 -1.02 11.22
CA LEU A 296 -12.74 -1.19 12.20
C LEU A 296 -13.62 0.04 12.35
N ILE A 297 -13.08 1.24 12.14
CA ILE A 297 -13.80 2.51 12.22
C ILE A 297 -14.65 2.77 10.96
N GLN A 298 -14.23 2.24 9.82
CA GLN A 298 -14.80 2.53 8.49
C GLN A 298 -15.80 1.48 7.97
N GLN A 299 -16.22 0.52 8.81
CA GLN A 299 -17.24 -0.49 8.44
C GLN A 299 -18.65 0.08 8.36
#